data_AF-S4Y0H0-F1
#
_entry.id   AF-S4Y0H0-F1
#
_cell.length_a   1.000
_cell.length_b   1.000
_cell.length_c   1.000
_cell.angle_alpha   90.00
_cell.angle_beta   90.00
_cell.angle_gamma   90.00
#
_symmetry.space_group_name_H-M   'P 1'
#
loop_
_entity.id
_entity.type
_entity.pdbx_description
1 polymer ?
#
loop_
_entity_poly.entity_id
_entity_poly.type
_entity_poly.pdbx_seq_one_letter_code
_entity_poly.pdbx_strand_id
1 'polypeptide(L)'
;MYPENCMHFFGFILELAWGRGPRSFEVEAELAWHLLQIDLEDLLLRLCEPDGSGRVRTGACTSAWRWHAPVTTCATYNACAREIARDLAVSWVHLHDKDSVSRIAGIPLSMLHARVDAAPRGARVAIAPPRGSRVARKGGGARACSLSRETVLKALAAPPSVLLDALEASAVPDNAWRAAAPRASEILERTRRLAETGDGPPTWPVDTDKHRHFRFLKKHPPFLVRRLASGGVVLATHPFCSLWPLWADALDALGLMG
;
A
#
# COMPACT_ATOMS: atom_id res chain seq x y z
N MET A 1 -19.86 16.14 16.31
CA MET A 1 -20.70 15.26 15.47
C MET A 1 -19.85 14.75 14.32
N TYR A 2 -19.45 13.48 14.38
CA TYR A 2 -18.74 12.81 13.28
C TYR A 2 -19.77 12.10 12.40
N PRO A 3 -19.59 12.03 11.08
CA PRO A 3 -20.40 11.13 10.27
C PRO A 3 -19.92 9.71 10.55
N GLU A 4 -20.75 8.92 11.23
CA GLU A 4 -20.55 7.49 11.51
C GLU A 4 -20.74 6.59 10.26
N ASN A 5 -20.94 7.19 9.07
CA ASN A 5 -21.15 6.48 7.81
C ASN A 5 -20.11 6.86 6.74
N CYS A 6 -18.82 6.76 7.06
CA CYS A 6 -17.83 6.66 5.99
C CYS A 6 -18.01 5.28 5.35
N MET A 7 -18.83 5.20 4.31
CA MET A 7 -18.91 4.02 3.45
C MET A 7 -17.49 3.55 3.14
N HIS A 8 -17.17 2.32 3.58
CA HIS A 8 -15.92 1.69 3.20
C HIS A 8 -15.97 1.55 1.68
N PHE A 9 -15.23 2.40 0.96
CA PHE A 9 -15.13 2.37 -0.50
C PHE A 9 -14.71 0.99 -1.05
N PHE A 10 -14.25 0.11 -0.16
CA PHE A 10 -13.68 -1.20 -0.42
C PHE A 10 -14.37 -2.35 0.34
N GLY A 11 -15.52 -2.10 0.99
CA GLY A 11 -16.35 -3.15 1.56
C GLY A 11 -17.23 -3.75 0.46
N PHE A 12 -16.90 -4.93 -0.01
CA PHE A 12 -17.65 -5.59 -1.09
C PHE A 12 -18.08 -7.00 -0.68
N ILE A 13 -19.34 -7.32 -1.02
CA ILE A 13 -19.83 -8.69 -1.05
C ILE A 13 -19.53 -9.23 -2.45
N LEU A 14 -18.69 -10.26 -2.51
CA LEU A 14 -18.33 -10.94 -3.75
C LEU A 14 -19.20 -12.18 -3.93
N GLU A 15 -19.86 -12.31 -5.08
CA GLU A 15 -20.56 -13.53 -5.47
C GLU A 15 -19.58 -14.50 -6.12
N LEU A 16 -19.18 -15.54 -5.37
CA LEU A 16 -18.08 -16.42 -5.78
C LEU A 16 -18.54 -17.87 -5.99
N ALA A 17 -18.14 -18.45 -7.11
CA ALA A 17 -18.40 -19.83 -7.50
C ALA A 17 -17.48 -20.80 -6.70
N TRP A 18 -17.77 -20.95 -5.41
CA TRP A 18 -16.88 -21.61 -4.44
C TRP A 18 -16.58 -23.09 -4.78
N GLY A 19 -17.55 -23.80 -5.37
CA GLY A 19 -17.45 -25.23 -5.64
C GLY A 19 -17.34 -26.08 -4.37
N ARG A 20 -16.74 -27.29 -4.48
CA ARG A 20 -16.50 -28.18 -3.33
C ARG A 20 -15.24 -27.78 -2.57
N GLY A 21 -15.30 -27.76 -1.24
CA GLY A 21 -14.16 -27.49 -0.34
C GLY A 21 -14.55 -26.57 0.84
N PRO A 22 -13.78 -26.58 1.94
CA PRO A 22 -14.06 -25.72 3.09
C PRO A 22 -13.86 -24.23 2.74
N ARG A 23 -14.58 -23.34 3.44
CA ARG A 23 -14.30 -21.90 3.40
C ARG A 23 -13.07 -21.60 4.24
N SER A 24 -12.18 -20.75 3.74
CA SER A 24 -10.98 -20.27 4.44
C SER A 24 -10.91 -18.75 4.26
N PHE A 25 -10.66 -18.05 5.36
CA PHE A 25 -10.60 -16.59 5.35
C PHE A 25 -9.34 -16.08 4.65
N GLU A 26 -8.28 -16.89 4.58
CA GLU A 26 -7.07 -16.61 3.81
C GLU A 26 -7.37 -16.62 2.31
N VAL A 27 -8.16 -17.61 1.85
CA VAL A 27 -8.64 -17.67 0.46
C VAL A 27 -9.59 -16.50 0.16
N GLU A 28 -10.50 -16.17 1.07
CA GLU A 28 -11.39 -15.01 0.91
C GLU A 28 -10.60 -13.68 0.83
N ALA A 29 -9.56 -13.52 1.66
CA ALA A 29 -8.68 -12.36 1.63
C ALA A 29 -7.85 -12.28 0.34
N GLU A 30 -7.39 -13.42 -0.18
CA GLU A 30 -6.68 -13.49 -1.46
C GLU A 30 -7.56 -13.11 -2.64
N LEU A 31 -8.81 -13.59 -2.66
CA LEU A 31 -9.80 -13.22 -3.66
C LEU A 31 -10.11 -11.72 -3.63
N ALA A 32 -10.34 -11.18 -2.43
CA ALA A 32 -10.61 -9.76 -2.23
C ALA A 32 -9.43 -8.90 -2.70
N TRP A 33 -8.20 -9.26 -2.30
CA TRP A 33 -7.01 -8.54 -2.68
C TRP A 33 -6.80 -8.56 -4.20
N HIS A 34 -6.98 -9.70 -4.86
CA HIS A 34 -6.80 -9.81 -6.31
C HIS A 34 -7.70 -8.84 -7.09
N LEU A 35 -8.97 -8.73 -6.70
CA LEU A 35 -9.92 -7.80 -7.32
C LEU A 35 -9.59 -6.34 -7.00
N LEU A 36 -9.37 -6.05 -5.71
CA LEU A 36 -9.06 -4.70 -5.24
C LEU A 36 -7.75 -4.16 -5.85
N GLN A 37 -6.76 -5.03 -6.05
CA GLN A 37 -5.49 -4.66 -6.63
C GLN A 37 -5.67 -4.10 -8.05
N ILE A 38 -6.49 -4.76 -8.88
CA ILE A 38 -6.78 -4.32 -10.25
C ILE A 38 -7.46 -2.95 -10.23
N ASP A 39 -8.49 -2.79 -9.40
CA ASP A 39 -9.25 -1.54 -9.32
C ASP A 39 -8.40 -0.38 -8.78
N LEU A 40 -7.58 -0.64 -7.75
CA LEU A 40 -6.71 0.36 -7.14
C LEU A 40 -5.63 0.84 -8.11
N GLU A 41 -5.08 -0.09 -8.88
CA GLU A 41 -4.11 0.19 -9.92
C GLU A 41 -4.73 1.01 -11.05
N ASP A 42 -5.84 0.56 -11.62
CA ASP A 42 -6.55 1.26 -12.70
C ASP A 42 -7.00 2.66 -12.25
N LEU A 43 -7.48 2.80 -11.02
CA LEU A 43 -7.81 4.11 -10.43
C LEU A 43 -6.59 5.04 -10.39
N LEU A 44 -5.45 4.57 -9.87
CA LEU A 44 -4.24 5.39 -9.79
C LEU A 44 -3.72 5.78 -11.17
N LEU A 45 -3.70 4.85 -12.13
CA LEU A 45 -3.27 5.14 -13.49
C LEU A 45 -4.22 6.14 -14.16
N ARG A 46 -5.54 5.93 -14.09
CA ARG A 46 -6.50 6.85 -14.69
C ARG A 46 -6.49 8.24 -14.05
N LEU A 47 -6.15 8.36 -12.77
CA LEU A 47 -6.09 9.67 -12.11
C LEU A 47 -4.74 10.38 -12.30
N CYS A 48 -3.64 9.63 -12.37
CA CYS A 48 -2.30 10.21 -12.37
C CYS A 48 -1.62 10.21 -13.75
N GLU A 49 -2.00 9.31 -14.65
CA GLU A 49 -1.50 9.19 -16.03
C GLU A 49 -2.36 9.86 -17.15
N PRO A 50 -3.55 10.48 -16.92
CA PRO A 50 -4.56 10.58 -17.99
C PRO A 50 -4.30 11.60 -19.10
N ASP A 51 -3.36 12.52 -18.96
CA ASP A 51 -3.07 13.51 -19.98
C ASP A 51 -1.57 13.75 -20.02
N GLY A 52 -0.90 13.43 -21.14
CA GLY A 52 0.55 13.51 -21.39
C GLY A 52 1.26 14.85 -21.07
N SER A 53 0.54 15.78 -20.44
CA SER A 53 0.98 16.91 -19.65
C SER A 53 1.86 16.58 -18.42
N GLY A 54 1.84 15.35 -17.89
CA GLY A 54 2.67 14.96 -16.73
C GLY A 54 2.39 15.76 -15.45
N ARG A 55 1.15 16.26 -15.27
CA ARG A 55 0.74 17.13 -14.16
C ARG A 55 0.91 16.48 -12.78
N VAL A 56 0.63 15.18 -12.67
CA VAL A 56 0.73 14.45 -11.40
C VAL A 56 2.06 13.71 -11.34
N ARG A 57 3.03 14.28 -10.61
CA ARG A 57 4.34 13.62 -10.38
C ARG A 57 4.26 12.48 -9.37
N THR A 58 3.47 12.68 -8.32
CA THR A 58 3.24 11.68 -7.29
C THR A 58 1.79 11.80 -6.81
N GLY A 59 1.10 10.66 -6.74
CA GLY A 59 -0.26 10.54 -6.23
C GLY A 59 -0.32 9.51 -5.10
N ALA A 60 -1.30 9.61 -4.22
CA ALA A 60 -1.53 8.61 -3.20
C ALA A 60 -3.03 8.33 -3.05
N CYS A 61 -3.38 7.07 -2.82
CA CYS A 61 -4.73 6.62 -2.53
C CYS A 61 -4.77 6.03 -1.12
N THR A 62 -5.79 6.40 -0.36
CA THR A 62 -6.07 5.87 0.98
C THR A 62 -7.54 5.44 1.05
N SER A 63 -7.90 4.59 2.00
CA SER A 63 -9.28 4.19 2.27
C SER A 63 -10.17 5.31 2.82
N ALA A 64 -9.66 6.55 2.93
CA ALA A 64 -10.38 7.71 3.41
C ALA A 64 -10.19 8.92 2.47
N TRP A 65 -11.13 9.86 2.48
CA TRP A 65 -11.14 11.07 1.63
C TRP A 65 -10.01 12.09 1.88
N ARG A 66 -9.00 11.78 2.70
CA ARG A 66 -7.94 12.71 3.10
C ARG A 66 -6.58 12.24 2.61
N TRP A 67 -5.84 13.12 1.98
CA TRP A 67 -4.45 12.86 1.60
C TRP A 67 -3.60 12.75 2.88
N HIS A 68 -2.96 11.60 3.07
CA HIS A 68 -2.08 11.31 4.19
C HIS A 68 -0.64 11.11 3.70
N ALA A 69 0.32 11.04 4.64
CA ALA A 69 1.71 10.72 4.31
C ALA A 69 1.76 9.46 3.42
N PRO A 70 2.46 9.47 2.27
CA PRO A 70 2.54 8.33 1.36
C PRO A 70 2.75 6.97 2.05
N VAL A 71 3.68 6.86 3.00
CA VAL A 71 3.94 5.62 3.74
C VAL A 71 2.77 5.14 4.63
N THR A 72 1.84 6.02 4.96
CA THR A 72 0.63 5.71 5.75
C THR A 72 -0.58 5.38 4.90
N THR A 73 -0.48 5.59 3.58
CA THR A 73 -1.55 5.28 2.62
C THR A 73 -1.49 3.84 2.14
N CYS A 74 -2.55 3.36 1.48
CA CYS A 74 -2.57 2.00 0.94
C CYS A 74 -1.96 1.92 -0.45
N ALA A 75 -1.82 3.04 -1.17
CA ALA A 75 -1.21 3.04 -2.49
C ALA A 75 -0.59 4.38 -2.87
N THR A 76 0.51 4.33 -3.63
CA THR A 76 1.18 5.50 -4.20
C THR A 76 1.50 5.27 -5.67
N TYR A 77 1.47 6.34 -6.44
CA TYR A 77 1.94 6.41 -7.81
C TYR A 77 3.10 7.42 -7.86
N ASN A 78 4.20 7.04 -8.50
CA ASN A 78 5.32 7.93 -8.81
C ASN A 78 5.55 7.91 -10.32
N ALA A 79 5.42 9.07 -10.97
CA ALA A 79 5.61 9.20 -12.42
C ALA A 79 7.05 8.90 -12.87
N CYS A 80 8.02 8.99 -11.95
CA CYS A 80 9.43 8.75 -12.22
C CYS A 80 10.01 7.84 -11.13
N ALA A 81 10.37 6.61 -11.50
CA ALA A 81 10.99 5.65 -10.58
C ALA A 81 12.32 6.17 -9.97
N ARG A 82 13.00 7.12 -10.64
CA ARG A 82 14.22 7.76 -10.11
C ARG A 82 13.96 8.61 -8.87
N GLU A 83 12.71 8.99 -8.63
CA GLU A 83 12.32 9.79 -7.48
C GLU A 83 11.50 8.99 -6.45
N ILE A 84 11.60 7.64 -6.43
CA ILE A 84 10.81 6.78 -5.53
C ILE A 84 10.97 7.14 -4.04
N ALA A 85 12.15 7.63 -3.64
CA ALA A 85 12.39 8.14 -2.28
C ALA A 85 11.60 9.43 -1.95
N ARG A 86 10.92 10.06 -2.92
CA ARG A 86 9.99 11.18 -2.67
C ARG A 86 8.91 10.79 -1.68
N ASP A 87 8.40 9.56 -1.74
CA ASP A 87 7.36 9.08 -0.83
C ASP A 87 7.80 9.23 0.64
N LEU A 88 9.07 8.90 0.93
CA LEU A 88 9.66 9.07 2.27
C LEU A 88 9.82 10.54 2.64
N ALA A 89 10.32 11.37 1.72
CA ALA A 89 10.54 12.79 1.99
C ALA A 89 9.22 13.57 2.19
N VAL A 90 8.21 13.33 1.35
CA VAL A 90 6.86 13.89 1.50
C VAL A 90 6.23 13.42 2.79
N SER A 91 6.35 12.13 3.12
CA SER A 91 5.83 11.59 4.39
C SER A 91 6.48 12.26 5.59
N TRP A 92 7.80 12.39 5.58
CA TRP A 92 8.55 13.01 6.66
C TRP A 92 8.16 14.48 6.84
N VAL A 93 8.14 15.27 5.76
CA VAL A 93 7.77 16.70 5.81
C VAL A 93 6.32 16.88 6.28
N HIS A 94 5.38 16.07 5.78
CA HIS A 94 4.00 16.09 6.24
C HIS A 94 3.89 15.84 7.75
N LEU A 95 4.59 14.83 8.25
CA LEU A 95 4.48 14.39 9.64
C LEU A 95 5.27 15.29 10.60
N HIS A 96 6.43 15.81 10.18
CA HIS A 96 7.30 16.67 10.97
C HIS A 96 6.79 18.11 11.00
N ASP A 97 6.65 18.72 9.82
CA ASP A 97 6.29 20.14 9.69
C ASP A 97 4.78 20.38 9.82
N LYS A 98 3.98 19.30 9.86
CA LYS A 98 2.50 19.33 9.83
C LYS A 98 1.93 20.00 8.57
N ASP A 99 2.73 20.03 7.51
CA ASP A 99 2.35 20.62 6.24
C ASP A 99 1.37 19.73 5.47
N SER A 100 0.49 20.30 4.65
CA SER A 100 -0.49 19.51 3.90
C SER A 100 0.16 18.77 2.73
N VAL A 101 -0.11 17.47 2.58
CA VAL A 101 0.40 16.67 1.45
C VAL A 101 0.06 17.31 0.11
N SER A 102 -1.15 17.84 -0.05
CA SER A 102 -1.59 18.54 -1.27
C SER A 102 -0.69 19.73 -1.66
N ARG A 103 -0.02 20.38 -0.70
CA ARG A 103 0.91 21.48 -0.96
C ARG A 103 2.31 20.98 -1.29
N ILE A 104 2.77 19.93 -0.62
CA ILE A 104 4.15 19.45 -0.73
C ILE A 104 4.34 18.35 -1.79
N ALA A 105 3.27 17.74 -2.30
CA ALA A 105 3.38 16.71 -3.34
C ALA A 105 3.94 17.26 -4.67
N GLY A 106 3.70 18.54 -4.95
CA GLY A 106 4.13 19.19 -6.19
C GLY A 106 5.53 19.83 -6.16
N ILE A 107 6.17 19.94 -4.98
CA ILE A 107 7.45 20.63 -4.88
C ILE A 107 8.63 19.77 -5.39
N PRO A 108 9.72 20.39 -5.88
CA PRO A 108 10.90 19.65 -6.35
C PRO A 108 11.53 18.77 -5.26
N LEU A 109 12.11 17.62 -5.64
CA LEU A 109 12.75 16.70 -4.70
C LEU A 109 13.89 17.35 -3.92
N SER A 110 14.64 18.26 -4.55
CA SER A 110 15.71 19.04 -3.90
C SER A 110 15.19 19.93 -2.76
N MET A 111 13.99 20.48 -2.89
CA MET A 111 13.37 21.29 -1.85
C MET A 111 12.86 20.43 -0.69
N LEU A 112 12.29 19.25 -0.99
CA LEU A 112 11.96 18.26 0.03
C LEU A 112 13.22 17.81 0.80
N HIS A 113 14.30 17.52 0.07
CA HIS A 113 15.59 17.16 0.65
C HIS A 113 16.12 18.24 1.59
N ALA A 114 16.13 19.51 1.15
CA ALA A 114 16.57 20.63 1.99
C ALA A 114 15.73 20.79 3.26
N ARG A 115 14.41 20.56 3.21
CA ARG A 115 13.55 20.61 4.40
C ARG A 115 13.86 19.49 5.39
N VAL A 116 14.07 18.27 4.90
CA VAL A 116 14.50 17.14 5.74
C VAL A 116 15.87 17.43 6.36
N ASP A 117 16.82 17.94 5.56
CA ASP A 117 18.17 18.23 6.03
C ASP A 117 18.23 19.38 7.05
N ALA A 118 17.36 20.39 6.93
CA ALA A 118 17.28 21.48 7.90
C ALA A 118 16.81 21.05 9.30
N ALA A 119 16.22 19.87 9.43
CA ALA A 119 15.71 19.37 10.70
C ALA A 119 16.84 19.00 11.68
N PRO A 120 16.60 19.04 13.00
CA PRO A 120 17.59 18.63 13.99
C PRO A 120 18.07 17.19 13.77
N ARG A 121 19.37 16.94 14.00
CA ARG A 121 19.93 15.57 13.96
C ARG A 121 19.21 14.68 14.96
N GLY A 122 18.88 13.46 14.52
CA GLY A 122 18.13 12.49 15.32
C GLY A 122 16.62 12.79 15.41
N ALA A 123 16.10 13.77 14.67
CA ALA A 123 14.66 14.01 14.58
C ALA A 123 13.95 12.79 13.97
N ARG A 124 12.78 12.44 14.52
CA ARG A 124 11.97 11.30 14.11
C ARG A 124 10.51 11.67 14.06
N VAL A 125 9.80 11.13 13.09
CA VAL A 125 8.34 11.20 13.03
C VAL A 125 7.74 9.84 13.35
N ALA A 126 6.66 9.84 14.13
CA ALA A 126 5.90 8.63 14.40
C ALA A 126 5.05 8.27 13.17
N ILE A 127 5.11 7.02 12.76
CA ILE A 127 4.24 6.44 11.75
C ILE A 127 3.16 5.68 12.50
N ALA A 128 2.03 6.36 12.70
CA ALA A 128 0.91 5.76 13.40
C ALA A 128 0.33 4.61 12.56
N PRO A 129 0.01 3.46 13.17
CA PRO A 129 -0.77 2.46 12.49
C PRO A 129 -2.17 3.04 12.16
N PRO A 130 -2.89 2.49 11.17
CA PRO A 130 -4.24 2.92 10.84
C PRO A 130 -5.14 2.97 12.09
N ARG A 131 -6.01 3.99 12.19
CA ARG A 131 -6.97 4.12 13.30
C ARG A 131 -7.79 2.83 13.41
N GLY A 132 -7.89 2.26 14.62
CA GLY A 132 -8.49 0.93 14.87
C GLY A 132 -7.46 -0.18 15.11
N SER A 133 -6.16 0.11 15.06
CA SER A 133 -5.10 -0.82 15.47
C SER A 133 -4.81 -0.74 16.99
N ARG A 134 -5.62 -1.42 17.82
CA ARG A 134 -5.23 -1.76 19.20
C ARG A 134 -4.50 -3.10 19.24
N VAL A 135 -3.39 -3.21 18.51
CA VAL A 135 -2.40 -4.24 18.79
C VAL A 135 -1.05 -3.55 18.74
N ALA A 136 -0.56 -3.16 19.91
CA ALA A 136 0.86 -2.91 20.09
C ALA A 136 1.57 -4.21 19.66
N ARG A 137 2.39 -4.13 18.61
CA ARG A 137 3.18 -5.26 18.13
C ARG A 137 4.09 -5.67 19.29
N LYS A 138 3.75 -6.76 19.99
CA LYS A 138 4.59 -7.31 21.05
C LYS A 138 5.88 -7.80 20.38
N GLY A 139 6.94 -6.99 20.45
CA GLY A 139 8.25 -7.29 19.87
C GLY A 139 8.74 -6.36 18.75
N GLY A 140 7.92 -5.42 18.24
CA GLY A 140 8.39 -4.40 17.29
C GLY A 140 8.83 -3.15 18.05
N GLY A 141 10.14 -2.92 18.18
CA GLY A 141 10.66 -1.74 18.87
C GLY A 141 10.14 -0.42 18.29
N ALA A 142 10.24 0.69 19.02
CA ALA A 142 9.79 2.02 18.58
C ALA A 142 10.38 2.47 17.22
N ARG A 143 11.50 1.86 16.79
CA ARG A 143 12.09 1.99 15.45
C ARG A 143 11.18 1.49 14.32
N ALA A 144 10.42 0.43 14.53
CA ALA A 144 9.53 -0.16 13.53
C ALA A 144 8.28 0.69 13.23
N CYS A 145 8.03 1.75 14.01
CA CYS A 145 6.90 2.66 13.85
C CYS A 145 7.35 4.13 13.75
N SER A 146 8.58 4.39 13.33
CA SER A 146 9.08 5.77 13.15
C SER A 146 10.03 5.88 11.97
N LEU A 147 10.04 7.06 11.36
CA LEU A 147 10.94 7.42 10.27
C LEU A 147 11.88 8.54 10.77
N SER A 148 13.17 8.26 10.80
CA SER A 148 14.18 9.25 11.20
C SER A 148 14.59 10.13 10.03
N ARG A 149 15.03 11.36 10.34
CA ARG A 149 15.64 12.29 9.39
C ARG A 149 16.77 11.60 8.63
N GLU A 150 17.66 10.92 9.35
CA GLU A 150 18.84 10.26 8.79
C GLU A 150 18.47 9.13 7.83
N THR A 151 17.45 8.33 8.15
CA THR A 151 16.95 7.29 7.23
C THR A 151 16.41 7.89 5.93
N VAL A 152 15.68 9.02 6.01
CA VAL A 152 15.18 9.70 4.81
C VAL A 152 16.32 10.23 3.95
N LEU A 153 17.32 10.90 4.55
CA LEU A 153 18.47 11.43 3.81
C LEU A 153 19.31 10.31 3.18
N LYS A 154 19.54 9.21 3.91
CA LYS A 154 20.21 8.03 3.37
C LYS A 154 19.45 7.44 2.19
N ALA A 155 18.12 7.32 2.28
CA ALA A 155 17.30 6.84 1.18
C ALA A 155 17.35 7.80 -0.02
N LEU A 156 17.27 9.11 0.20
CA LEU A 156 17.39 10.11 -0.88
C LEU A 156 18.77 10.07 -1.58
N ALA A 157 19.82 9.65 -0.89
CA ALA A 157 21.16 9.49 -1.45
C ALA A 157 21.39 8.10 -2.09
N ALA A 158 20.55 7.12 -1.80
CA ALA A 158 20.69 5.77 -2.35
C ALA A 158 20.35 5.73 -3.85
N PRO A 159 21.00 4.88 -4.65
CA PRO A 159 20.60 4.68 -6.04
C PRO A 159 19.12 4.26 -6.13
N PRO A 160 18.28 4.95 -6.94
CA PRO A 160 16.85 4.64 -7.00
C PRO A 160 16.54 3.20 -7.41
N SER A 161 17.39 2.60 -8.25
CA SER A 161 17.26 1.20 -8.63
C SER A 161 17.44 0.26 -7.43
N VAL A 162 18.41 0.52 -6.56
CA VAL A 162 18.65 -0.29 -5.36
C VAL A 162 17.49 -0.21 -4.38
N LEU A 163 16.91 0.98 -4.19
CA LEU A 163 15.69 1.14 -3.40
C LEU A 163 14.52 0.36 -3.99
N LEU A 164 14.34 0.43 -5.31
CA LEU A 164 13.24 -0.22 -5.99
C LEU A 164 13.39 -1.75 -5.98
N ASP A 165 14.60 -2.27 -6.18
CA ASP A 165 14.90 -3.71 -6.10
C ASP A 165 14.64 -4.22 -4.67
N ALA A 166 14.95 -3.43 -3.63
CA ALA A 166 14.64 -3.78 -2.25
C ALA A 166 13.13 -3.77 -1.97
N LEU A 167 12.39 -2.79 -2.49
CA LEU A 167 10.93 -2.77 -2.39
C LEU A 167 10.30 -4.00 -3.06
N GLU A 168 10.77 -4.38 -4.25
CA GLU A 168 10.30 -5.58 -4.97
C GLU A 168 10.61 -6.86 -4.19
N ALA A 169 11.80 -6.97 -3.61
CA ALA A 169 12.18 -8.10 -2.76
C ALA A 169 11.33 -8.17 -1.48
N SER A 170 10.98 -7.03 -0.88
CA SER A 170 10.12 -6.94 0.31
C SER A 170 8.64 -7.18 0.01
N ALA A 171 8.21 -7.10 -1.25
CA ALA A 171 6.82 -7.32 -1.65
C ALA A 171 6.48 -8.80 -1.89
N VAL A 172 7.45 -9.72 -1.76
CA VAL A 172 7.22 -11.15 -1.99
C VAL A 172 6.15 -11.70 -1.04
N PRO A 173 5.08 -12.37 -1.54
CA PRO A 173 4.03 -12.93 -0.70
C PRO A 173 4.58 -13.95 0.30
N ASP A 174 4.12 -13.85 1.55
CA ASP A 174 4.51 -14.80 2.58
C ASP A 174 3.83 -16.18 2.41
N ASN A 175 4.15 -17.12 3.30
CA ASN A 175 3.62 -18.49 3.23
C ASN A 175 2.09 -18.58 3.31
N ALA A 176 1.44 -17.65 4.01
CA ALA A 176 -0.02 -17.69 4.17
C ALA A 176 -0.71 -17.30 2.85
N TRP A 177 -0.22 -16.26 2.19
CA TRP A 177 -0.67 -15.87 0.85
C TRP A 177 -0.36 -16.95 -0.19
N ARG A 178 0.88 -17.46 -0.20
CA ARG A 178 1.28 -18.54 -1.14
C ARG A 178 0.43 -19.81 -0.99
N ALA A 179 -0.01 -20.14 0.22
CA ALA A 179 -0.91 -21.28 0.46
C ALA A 179 -2.34 -21.03 -0.04
N ALA A 180 -2.82 -19.78 0.02
CA ALA A 180 -4.17 -19.39 -0.42
C ALA A 180 -4.30 -19.26 -1.95
N ALA A 181 -3.23 -18.80 -2.62
CA ALA A 181 -3.22 -18.45 -4.05
C ALA A 181 -3.78 -19.53 -5.01
N PRO A 182 -3.44 -20.83 -4.90
CA PRO A 182 -3.95 -21.83 -5.84
C PRO A 182 -5.47 -21.98 -5.75
N ARG A 183 -6.01 -21.96 -4.52
CA ARG A 183 -7.44 -22.11 -4.30
C ARG A 183 -8.21 -20.85 -4.71
N ALA A 184 -7.67 -19.67 -4.44
CA ALA A 184 -8.25 -18.42 -4.92
C ALA A 184 -8.32 -18.40 -6.45
N SER A 185 -7.24 -18.79 -7.13
CA SER A 185 -7.19 -18.86 -8.60
C SER A 185 -8.24 -19.81 -9.18
N GLU A 186 -8.43 -20.99 -8.58
CA GLU A 186 -9.48 -21.95 -8.97
C GLU A 186 -10.89 -21.35 -8.86
N ILE A 187 -11.16 -20.58 -7.79
CA ILE A 187 -12.46 -19.95 -7.56
C ILE A 187 -12.68 -18.78 -8.55
N LEU A 188 -11.67 -17.93 -8.78
CA LEU A 188 -11.77 -16.84 -9.76
C LEU A 188 -12.07 -17.38 -11.15
N GLU A 189 -11.34 -18.40 -11.57
CA GLU A 189 -11.49 -19.00 -12.88
C GLU A 189 -12.88 -19.65 -13.07
N ARG A 190 -13.41 -20.32 -12.03
CA ARG A 190 -14.79 -20.82 -12.04
C ARG A 190 -15.82 -19.70 -12.12
N THR A 191 -15.61 -18.64 -11.33
CA THR A 191 -16.54 -17.50 -11.27
C THR A 191 -16.57 -16.78 -12.62
N ARG A 192 -15.41 -16.61 -13.24
CA ARG A 192 -15.28 -16.07 -14.60
C ARG A 192 -15.99 -16.93 -15.63
N ARG A 193 -15.75 -18.25 -15.64
CA ARG A 193 -16.44 -19.18 -16.56
C ARG A 193 -17.96 -19.14 -16.39
N LEU A 194 -18.45 -19.16 -15.16
CA LEU A 194 -19.88 -19.04 -14.89
C LEU A 194 -20.45 -17.73 -15.45
N ALA A 195 -19.73 -16.61 -15.30
CA ALA A 195 -20.15 -15.33 -15.86
C ALA A 195 -20.14 -15.31 -17.41
N GLU A 196 -19.21 -16.02 -18.04
CA GLU A 196 -19.07 -16.08 -19.50
C GLU A 196 -20.04 -17.07 -20.16
N THR A 197 -20.26 -18.25 -19.56
CA THR A 197 -21.02 -19.36 -20.17
C THR A 197 -22.40 -19.58 -19.56
N GLY A 198 -22.66 -19.01 -18.37
CA GLY A 198 -23.84 -19.32 -17.56
C GLY A 198 -23.83 -20.71 -16.93
N ASP A 199 -22.75 -21.49 -17.12
CA ASP A 199 -22.59 -22.84 -16.59
C ASP A 199 -21.51 -22.88 -15.49
N GLY A 200 -21.86 -23.45 -14.34
CA GLY A 200 -20.98 -23.50 -13.18
C GLY A 200 -21.71 -23.80 -11.86
N PRO A 201 -20.95 -23.99 -10.76
CA PRO A 201 -21.55 -24.21 -9.45
C PRO A 201 -22.24 -22.93 -8.96
N PRO A 202 -23.20 -23.04 -8.01
CA PRO A 202 -23.85 -21.88 -7.43
C PRO A 202 -22.83 -20.92 -6.79
N THR A 203 -23.10 -19.62 -6.89
CA THR A 203 -22.33 -18.58 -6.21
C THR A 203 -22.75 -18.45 -4.76
N TRP A 204 -21.84 -17.95 -3.94
CA TRP A 204 -22.12 -17.62 -2.55
C TRP A 204 -21.59 -16.23 -2.24
N PRO A 205 -22.32 -15.44 -1.42
CA PRO A 205 -21.83 -14.16 -0.97
C PRO A 205 -20.63 -14.34 -0.03
N VAL A 206 -19.56 -13.62 -0.34
CA VAL A 206 -18.35 -13.52 0.46
C VAL A 206 -18.16 -12.08 0.87
N ASP A 207 -18.36 -11.84 2.15
CA ASP A 207 -18.14 -10.54 2.76
C ASP A 207 -16.67 -10.40 3.13
N THR A 208 -16.02 -9.42 2.51
CA THR A 208 -14.59 -9.16 2.62
C THR A 208 -14.21 -8.26 3.80
N ASP A 209 -15.18 -7.73 4.55
CA ASP A 209 -14.97 -6.77 5.64
C ASP A 209 -15.04 -7.37 7.06
N LYS A 210 -14.93 -8.69 7.19
CA LYS A 210 -15.00 -9.35 8.51
C LYS A 210 -13.77 -9.11 9.38
N HIS A 211 -13.97 -9.09 10.70
CA HIS A 211 -12.91 -8.97 11.73
C HIS A 211 -11.73 -9.95 11.54
N ARG A 212 -11.99 -11.16 11.03
CA ARG A 212 -10.94 -12.15 10.75
C ARG A 212 -10.07 -11.74 9.56
N HIS A 213 -10.64 -11.15 8.50
CA HIS A 213 -9.89 -10.59 7.37
C HIS A 213 -8.98 -9.47 7.83
N PHE A 214 -9.50 -8.52 8.61
CA PHE A 214 -8.69 -7.43 9.16
C PHE A 214 -7.49 -7.94 9.98
N ARG A 215 -7.68 -9.00 10.79
CA ARG A 215 -6.57 -9.60 11.56
C ARG A 215 -5.55 -10.29 10.66
N PHE A 216 -6.00 -10.99 9.63
CA PHE A 216 -5.13 -11.60 8.64
C PHE A 216 -4.29 -10.55 7.91
N LEU A 217 -4.93 -9.54 7.33
CA LEU A 217 -4.29 -8.44 6.61
C LEU A 217 -3.29 -7.65 7.46
N LYS A 218 -3.60 -7.42 8.74
CA LYS A 218 -2.66 -6.75 9.66
C LYS A 218 -1.40 -7.56 9.94
N LYS A 219 -1.51 -8.89 9.94
CA LYS A 219 -0.40 -9.80 10.21
C LYS A 219 0.39 -10.10 8.93
N HIS A 220 -0.30 -10.14 7.81
CA HIS A 220 0.18 -10.55 6.50
C HIS A 220 -0.26 -9.50 5.47
N PRO A 221 0.25 -8.25 5.51
CA PRO A 221 -0.14 -7.24 4.54
C PRO A 221 0.37 -7.65 3.14
N PRO A 222 -0.50 -7.73 2.12
CA PRO A 222 -0.05 -8.01 0.77
C PRO A 222 0.53 -6.75 0.17
N PHE A 223 1.56 -6.86 -0.66
CA PHE A 223 2.17 -5.71 -1.32
C PHE A 223 2.30 -5.95 -2.82
N LEU A 224 2.12 -4.89 -3.58
CA LEU A 224 2.41 -4.80 -4.99
C LEU A 224 3.44 -3.70 -5.21
N VAL A 225 4.49 -4.02 -5.95
CA VAL A 225 5.43 -3.06 -6.52
C VAL A 225 5.45 -3.30 -8.02
N ARG A 226 5.04 -2.31 -8.81
CA ARG A 226 4.95 -2.46 -10.26
C ARG A 226 5.63 -1.31 -10.98
N ARG A 227 6.62 -1.63 -11.79
CA ARG A 227 7.24 -0.68 -12.73
C ARG A 227 6.34 -0.50 -13.94
N LEU A 228 6.19 0.73 -14.39
CA LEU A 228 5.36 1.09 -15.54
C LEU A 228 6.22 1.25 -16.78
N ALA A 229 5.64 0.99 -17.95
CA ALA A 229 6.30 1.23 -19.24
C ALA A 229 6.67 2.72 -19.44
N SER A 230 5.94 3.63 -18.79
CA SER A 230 6.22 5.07 -18.75
C SER A 230 7.46 5.45 -17.92
N GLY A 231 8.08 4.51 -17.21
CA GLY A 231 9.19 4.77 -16.29
C GLY A 231 8.75 5.17 -14.88
N GLY A 232 7.44 5.16 -14.61
CA GLY A 232 6.86 5.32 -13.28
C GLY A 232 6.82 4.03 -12.47
N VAL A 233 6.31 4.12 -11.26
CA VAL A 233 6.12 2.99 -10.34
C VAL A 233 4.85 3.16 -9.52
N VAL A 234 4.14 2.06 -9.31
CA VAL A 234 3.00 1.95 -8.39
C VAL A 234 3.42 1.09 -7.21
N LEU A 235 3.16 1.59 -6.00
CA LEU A 235 3.20 0.81 -4.76
C LEU A 235 1.76 0.65 -4.27
N ALA A 236 1.37 -0.55 -3.89
CA ALA A 236 0.02 -0.80 -3.39
C ALA A 236 -0.01 -1.88 -2.31
N THR A 237 -1.02 -1.81 -1.45
CA THR A 237 -1.40 -2.82 -0.46
C THR A 237 -2.92 -2.79 -0.28
N HIS A 238 -3.46 -3.74 0.48
CA HIS A 238 -4.88 -3.76 0.79
C HIS A 238 -5.32 -2.42 1.41
N PRO A 239 -6.51 -1.89 1.11
CA PRO A 239 -7.02 -0.62 1.66
C PRO A 239 -7.09 -0.48 3.19
N PHE A 240 -6.91 -1.59 3.90
CA PHE A 240 -6.89 -1.65 5.38
C PHE A 240 -5.47 -1.71 5.94
N CYS A 241 -4.48 -1.72 5.07
CA CYS A 241 -3.05 -1.70 5.35
C CYS A 241 -2.47 -0.33 4.97
N SER A 242 -1.21 -0.13 5.37
CA SER A 242 -0.39 1.01 4.98
C SER A 242 0.85 0.50 4.26
N LEU A 243 1.47 1.31 3.41
CA LEU A 243 2.74 0.99 2.75
C LEU A 243 3.95 0.99 3.69
N TRP A 244 3.82 1.43 4.94
CA TRP A 244 4.97 1.52 5.85
C TRP A 244 5.72 0.21 6.08
N PRO A 245 5.08 -0.96 6.30
CA PRO A 245 5.84 -2.20 6.49
C PRO A 245 6.70 -2.55 5.26
N LEU A 246 6.19 -2.34 4.05
CA LEU A 246 6.96 -2.51 2.81
C LEU A 246 8.21 -1.62 2.80
N TRP A 247 8.03 -0.32 3.10
CA TRP A 247 9.15 0.63 3.17
C TRP A 247 10.13 0.29 4.29
N ALA A 248 9.64 -0.08 5.47
CA ALA A 248 10.48 -0.41 6.61
C ALA A 248 11.34 -1.64 6.33
N ASP A 249 10.75 -2.69 5.75
CA ASP A 249 11.46 -3.93 5.40
C ASP A 249 12.52 -3.66 4.31
N ALA A 250 12.19 -2.86 3.28
CA ALA A 250 13.14 -2.48 2.24
C ALA A 250 14.31 -1.62 2.77
N LEU A 251 14.02 -0.65 3.64
CA LEU A 251 15.03 0.20 4.27
C LEU A 251 15.93 -0.58 5.23
N ASP A 252 15.37 -1.57 5.95
CA ASP A 252 16.13 -2.45 6.85
C ASP A 252 17.05 -3.38 6.07
N ALA A 253 16.55 -4.00 4.98
CA ALA A 253 17.34 -4.84 4.08
C ALA A 253 18.56 -4.11 3.47
N LEU A 254 18.43 -2.79 3.28
CA LEU A 254 19.51 -1.94 2.78
C LEU A 254 20.40 -1.34 3.88
N GLY A 255 20.13 -1.63 5.16
CA GLY A 255 20.87 -1.06 6.30
C GLY A 255 20.70 0.46 6.47
N LEU A 256 19.59 1.02 5.96
CA LEU A 256 19.32 2.45 5.99
C LEU A 256 18.55 2.88 7.25
N MET A 257 17.98 1.92 7.99
CA MET A 257 17.31 2.13 9.27
C MET A 257 18.34 2.45 10.37
N GLY A 258 18.29 3.67 10.91
CA GLY A 258 19.16 4.18 11.99
C GLY A 258 18.35 4.82 13.13
#